data_AF-A0A7G9B8P5-F1
#
_entry.id   AF-A0A7G9B8P5-F1
#
_cell.length_a   1.000
_cell.length_b   1.000
_cell.length_c   1.000
_cell.angle_alpha   90.00
_cell.angle_beta   90.00
_cell.angle_gamma   90.00
#
_symmetry.space_group_name_H-M   'P 1'
#
loop_
_entity.id
_entity.type
_entity.pdbx_description
1 polymer ?
#
loop_
_entity_poly.entity_id
_entity_poly.type
_entity_poly.pdbx_seq_one_letter_code
_entity_poly.pdbx_strand_id
1 'polypeptide(L)'
;MQMRLFALPVLLLSLLCACGSPAPSTNYEVSQDGWEFVVDTEQQTITHGDDVFRYTVGGRTVEITYPDGSTYFRTYDSAGWHGGWSDDYSEDRYIPGDTLVELLSDGAQPEKSSGNSPFIGVLLLAIGGFNAISPQTSWYLSYGWRFKNAEPSDAALLLGRCGGVLAAVIGLFLLFL
;
A
#
# COMPACT_ATOMS: atom_id res chain seq x y z
N MET A 1 -38.69 -8.37 15.54
CA MET A 1 -37.64 -7.37 15.26
C MET A 1 -36.48 -7.61 16.24
N GLN A 2 -35.64 -8.60 15.96
CA GLN A 2 -34.56 -9.09 16.84
C GLN A 2 -33.56 -9.84 15.96
N MET A 3 -32.73 -9.14 15.18
CA MET A 3 -31.65 -9.76 14.41
C MET A 3 -30.60 -8.75 13.94
N ARG A 4 -30.07 -7.90 14.84
CA ARG A 4 -28.99 -6.96 14.46
C ARG A 4 -27.95 -6.66 15.57
N LEU A 5 -27.84 -7.47 16.62
CA LEU A 5 -26.96 -7.15 17.75
C LEU A 5 -25.77 -8.11 17.97
N PHE A 6 -25.59 -9.13 17.12
CA PHE A 6 -24.49 -10.12 17.28
C PHE A 6 -23.40 -10.06 16.21
N ALA A 7 -23.53 -9.23 15.17
CA ALA A 7 -22.54 -9.13 14.10
C ALA A 7 -21.34 -8.21 14.43
N LEU A 8 -21.50 -7.32 15.42
CA LEU A 8 -20.47 -6.34 15.81
C LEU A 8 -19.26 -6.94 16.56
N PRO A 9 -19.41 -7.91 17.50
CA PRO A 9 -18.26 -8.45 18.23
C PRO A 9 -17.39 -9.39 17.38
N VAL A 10 -17.95 -10.05 16.36
CA VAL A 10 -17.19 -10.95 15.47
C VAL A 10 -16.24 -10.17 14.56
N LEU A 11 -16.65 -8.99 14.10
CA LEU A 11 -15.82 -8.08 13.30
C LEU A 11 -14.68 -7.45 14.14
N LEU A 12 -14.90 -7.28 15.46
CA LEU A 12 -13.89 -6.74 16.37
C LEU A 12 -12.82 -7.78 16.74
N LEU A 13 -13.18 -9.07 16.82
CA LEU A 13 -12.22 -10.16 17.10
C LEU A 13 -11.29 -10.46 15.92
N SER A 14 -11.70 -10.23 14.67
CA SER A 14 -10.84 -10.39 13.49
C SER A 14 -9.71 -9.36 13.37
N LEU A 15 -9.77 -8.26 14.12
CA LEU A 15 -8.72 -7.22 14.16
C LEU A 15 -7.57 -7.55 15.12
N LEU A 16 -7.72 -8.55 16.00
CA LEU A 16 -6.78 -8.85 17.08
C LEU A 16 -5.80 -9.99 16.75
N CYS A 17 -5.90 -10.60 15.56
CA CYS A 17 -5.00 -11.67 15.10
C CYS A 17 -4.00 -11.22 14.02
N ALA A 18 -3.72 -9.92 13.90
CA ALA A 18 -2.56 -9.47 13.13
C ALA A 18 -1.29 -9.84 13.92
N CYS A 19 -0.72 -10.97 13.53
CA CYS A 19 0.35 -11.70 14.17
C CYS A 19 1.58 -10.86 14.50
N GLY A 20 2.24 -11.21 15.61
CA GLY A 20 3.62 -10.81 15.86
C GLY A 20 4.54 -11.43 14.81
N SER A 21 5.22 -10.58 14.05
CA SER A 21 6.25 -11.00 13.11
C SER A 21 7.47 -11.55 13.85
N PRO A 22 8.12 -12.61 13.33
CA PRO A 22 9.40 -13.07 13.85
C PRO A 22 10.44 -11.94 13.81
N ALA A 23 11.39 -11.96 14.74
CA ALA A 23 12.46 -10.97 14.81
C ALA A 23 13.18 -10.87 13.45
N PRO A 24 13.48 -9.66 12.96
CA PRO A 24 14.13 -9.48 11.67
C PRO A 24 15.48 -10.22 11.69
N SER A 25 15.67 -11.15 10.76
CA SER A 25 16.95 -11.79 10.53
C SER A 25 17.93 -10.72 10.04
N THR A 26 19.04 -10.55 10.75
CA THR A 26 20.10 -9.60 10.40
C THR A 26 20.60 -9.79 8.97
N ASN A 27 20.69 -11.04 8.52
CA ASN A 27 21.17 -11.41 7.20
C ASN A 27 20.07 -12.23 6.50
N TYR A 28 19.65 -11.79 5.32
CA TYR A 28 18.59 -12.44 4.56
C TYR A 28 18.87 -12.44 3.05
N GLU A 29 18.43 -13.51 2.40
CA GLU A 29 18.43 -13.64 0.95
C GLU A 29 17.13 -13.07 0.39
N VAL A 30 17.24 -12.30 -0.69
CA VAL A 30 16.09 -11.69 -1.36
C VAL A 30 16.29 -11.76 -2.86
N SER A 31 15.24 -12.13 -3.58
CA SER A 31 15.22 -12.10 -5.04
C SER A 31 14.30 -11.00 -5.53
N GLN A 32 14.83 -10.08 -6.33
CA GLN A 32 14.10 -8.94 -6.89
C GLN A 32 14.52 -8.72 -8.35
N ASP A 33 13.54 -8.56 -9.23
CA ASP A 33 13.73 -8.35 -10.68
C ASP A 33 14.65 -9.37 -11.37
N GLY A 34 14.64 -10.61 -10.88
CA GLY A 34 15.46 -11.70 -11.42
C GLY A 34 16.91 -11.72 -10.90
N TRP A 35 17.26 -10.80 -10.01
CA TRP A 35 18.52 -10.80 -9.29
C TRP A 35 18.36 -11.50 -7.94
N GLU A 36 19.45 -12.08 -7.45
CA GLU A 36 19.54 -12.65 -6.11
C GLU A 36 20.55 -11.84 -5.30
N PHE A 37 20.13 -11.39 -4.13
CA PHE A 37 20.93 -10.58 -3.22
C PHE A 37 20.99 -11.21 -1.83
N VAL A 38 22.11 -11.00 -1.17
CA VAL A 38 22.26 -11.23 0.28
C VAL A 38 22.39 -9.88 0.95
N VAL A 39 21.42 -9.51 1.78
CA VAL A 39 21.43 -8.26 2.53
C VAL A 39 21.86 -8.54 3.96
N ASP A 40 22.94 -7.90 4.39
CA ASP A 40 23.41 -7.93 5.78
C ASP A 40 23.18 -6.56 6.43
N THR A 41 22.21 -6.51 7.33
CA THR A 41 21.79 -5.29 8.01
C THR A 41 22.70 -4.86 9.16
N GLU A 42 23.52 -5.77 9.70
CA GLU A 42 24.53 -5.45 10.73
C GLU A 42 25.78 -4.84 10.08
N GLN A 43 26.22 -5.41 8.96
CA GLN A 43 27.38 -4.91 8.22
C GLN A 43 27.05 -3.80 7.23
N GLN A 44 25.75 -3.56 7.01
CA GLN A 44 25.21 -2.62 6.02
C GLN A 44 25.74 -2.90 4.62
N THR A 45 25.63 -4.16 4.19
CA THR A 45 26.07 -4.61 2.88
C THR A 45 24.95 -5.29 2.10
N ILE A 46 25.05 -5.20 0.77
CA ILE A 46 24.27 -5.96 -0.19
C ILE A 46 25.29 -6.73 -1.03
N THR A 47 25.11 -8.04 -1.19
CA THR A 47 26.00 -8.88 -1.99
C THR A 47 25.26 -9.43 -3.19
N HIS A 48 25.86 -9.32 -4.37
CA HIS A 48 25.37 -9.96 -5.60
C HIS A 48 26.56 -10.62 -6.32
N GLY A 49 26.54 -11.96 -6.43
CA GLY A 49 27.70 -12.69 -6.97
C GLY A 49 28.96 -12.41 -6.16
N ASP A 50 30.00 -11.89 -6.82
CA ASP A 50 31.28 -11.50 -6.19
C ASP A 50 31.31 -10.03 -5.72
N ASP A 51 30.30 -9.24 -6.09
CA ASP A 51 30.24 -7.81 -5.79
C ASP A 51 29.58 -7.55 -4.42
N VAL A 52 30.24 -6.73 -3.60
CA VAL A 52 29.74 -6.30 -2.29
C VAL A 52 29.56 -4.79 -2.28
N PHE A 53 28.30 -4.36 -2.23
CA PHE A 53 27.89 -2.98 -2.11
C PHE A 53 27.74 -2.63 -0.63
N ARG A 54 28.25 -1.48 -0.22
CA ARG A 54 27.95 -0.92 1.12
C ARG A 54 26.82 0.07 1.00
N TYR A 55 26.00 0.17 2.04
CA TYR A 55 24.98 1.20 2.10
C TYR A 55 25.01 1.94 3.43
N THR A 56 24.54 3.17 3.41
CA THR A 56 24.28 3.95 4.62
C THR A 56 22.87 4.52 4.55
N VAL A 57 22.18 4.51 5.69
CA VAL A 57 20.85 5.10 5.84
C VAL A 57 20.95 6.23 6.85
N GLY A 58 20.78 7.46 6.36
CA GLY A 58 20.88 8.69 7.15
C GLY A 58 19.62 9.53 7.02
N GLY A 59 18.74 9.48 8.03
CA GLY A 59 17.51 10.26 8.04
C GLY A 59 16.56 9.86 6.90
N ARG A 60 16.55 10.65 5.83
CA ARG A 60 15.75 10.40 4.60
C ARG A 60 16.60 10.09 3.38
N THR A 61 17.89 9.86 3.56
CA THR A 61 18.85 9.59 2.49
C THR A 61 19.37 8.16 2.61
N VAL A 62 19.37 7.46 1.49
CA VAL A 62 20.06 6.18 1.30
C VAL A 62 21.20 6.43 0.33
N GLU A 63 22.40 6.04 0.71
CA GLU A 63 23.60 6.12 -0.14
C GLU A 63 24.22 4.74 -0.27
N ILE A 64 24.56 4.38 -1.50
CA ILE A 64 25.22 3.14 -1.90
C ILE A 64 26.66 3.48 -2.29
N THR A 65 27.60 2.69 -1.80
CA THR A 65 29.01 2.71 -2.21
C THR A 65 29.34 1.40 -2.92
N TYR A 66 29.81 1.52 -4.15
CA TYR A 66 30.16 0.39 -5.03
C TYR A 66 31.56 -0.16 -4.70
N PRO A 67 31.90 -1.38 -5.19
CA PRO A 67 33.22 -1.97 -4.97
C PRO A 67 34.39 -1.10 -5.42
N ASP A 68 34.20 -0.29 -6.47
CA ASP A 68 35.23 0.63 -6.98
C ASP A 68 35.27 1.99 -6.27
N GLY A 69 34.38 2.21 -5.28
CA GLY A 69 34.30 3.44 -4.50
C GLY A 69 33.37 4.50 -5.09
N SER A 70 32.81 4.29 -6.28
CA SER A 70 31.77 5.17 -6.82
C SER A 70 30.52 5.13 -5.93
N THR A 71 29.66 6.14 -6.02
CA THR A 71 28.47 6.26 -5.17
C THR A 71 27.20 6.58 -5.94
N TYR A 72 26.07 6.13 -5.40
CA TYR A 72 24.73 6.50 -5.81
C TYR A 72 23.92 6.84 -4.56
N PHE A 73 23.12 7.90 -4.59
CA PHE A 73 22.26 8.24 -3.46
C PHE A 73 20.85 8.62 -3.90
N ARG A 74 19.90 8.39 -2.98
CA ARG A 74 18.52 8.84 -3.10
C ARG A 74 18.09 9.48 -1.78
N THR A 75 17.55 10.69 -1.86
CA THR A 75 16.98 11.43 -0.74
C THR A 75 15.49 11.61 -0.98
N TYR A 76 14.68 11.31 0.03
CA TYR A 76 13.24 11.51 0.03
C TYR A 76 12.88 12.83 0.70
N ASP A 77 11.89 13.55 0.18
CA ASP A 77 11.34 14.77 0.78
C ASP A 77 9.80 14.74 0.73
N SER A 78 9.14 15.87 0.96
CA SER A 78 7.67 15.97 0.92
C SER A 78 7.09 16.11 -0.49
N ALA A 79 7.92 16.45 -1.48
CA ALA A 79 7.54 16.62 -2.88
C ALA A 79 7.88 15.37 -3.73
N GLY A 80 8.69 14.45 -3.22
CA GLY A 80 9.04 13.19 -3.86
C GLY A 80 10.41 12.67 -3.43
N TRP A 81 11.26 12.37 -4.40
CA TRP A 81 12.66 12.00 -4.19
C TRP A 81 13.56 12.70 -5.20
N HIS A 82 14.80 12.94 -4.80
CA HIS A 82 15.88 13.34 -5.70
C HIS A 82 17.10 12.44 -5.46
N GLY A 83 17.89 12.21 -6.50
CA GLY A 83 19.06 11.34 -6.43
C GLY A 83 20.22 11.89 -7.25
N GLY A 84 21.36 11.24 -7.12
CA GLY A 84 22.58 11.58 -7.84
C GLY A 84 23.62 10.49 -7.68
N TRP A 85 24.73 10.65 -8.39
CA TRP A 85 25.84 9.71 -8.42
C TRP A 85 27.17 10.45 -8.52
N SER A 86 28.26 9.78 -8.18
CA SER A 86 29.61 10.31 -8.35
C SER A 86 30.05 10.34 -9.82
N ASP A 87 31.05 11.16 -10.15
CA ASP A 87 31.52 11.34 -11.55
C ASP A 87 32.09 10.05 -12.17
N ASP A 88 32.55 9.12 -11.34
CA ASP A 88 33.13 7.83 -11.72
C ASP A 88 32.09 6.69 -11.74
N TYR A 89 30.82 6.97 -11.45
CA TYR A 89 29.73 6.00 -11.52
C TYR A 89 29.45 5.56 -12.97
N SER A 90 29.20 4.26 -13.15
CA SER A 90 28.85 3.66 -14.43
C SER A 90 27.72 2.65 -14.25
N GLU A 91 26.60 2.90 -14.90
CA GLU A 91 25.39 2.06 -14.82
C GLU A 91 25.57 0.69 -15.49
N ASP A 92 26.47 0.56 -16.45
CA ASP A 92 26.73 -0.69 -17.17
C ASP A 92 27.69 -1.64 -16.44
N ARG A 93 28.36 -1.17 -15.37
CA ARG A 93 29.41 -1.94 -14.68
C ARG A 93 28.87 -2.83 -13.57
N TYR A 94 27.89 -2.35 -12.82
CA TYR A 94 27.33 -3.01 -11.66
C TYR A 94 25.80 -2.99 -11.71
N ILE A 95 25.18 -3.63 -10.72
CA ILE A 95 23.74 -3.48 -10.50
C ILE A 95 23.40 -1.99 -10.33
N PRO A 96 22.40 -1.47 -11.05
CA PRO A 96 21.99 -0.08 -10.95
C PRO A 96 21.63 0.36 -9.53
N GLY A 97 21.99 1.59 -9.17
CA GLY A 97 21.82 2.09 -7.80
C GLY A 97 20.36 2.27 -7.40
N ASP A 98 19.48 2.54 -8.36
CA ASP A 98 18.04 2.55 -8.14
C ASP A 98 17.51 1.18 -7.72
N THR A 99 17.97 0.10 -8.35
CA THR A 99 17.63 -1.28 -7.97
C THR A 99 18.11 -1.58 -6.55
N LEU A 100 19.34 -1.21 -6.19
CA LEU A 100 19.88 -1.43 -4.84
C LEU A 100 19.15 -0.61 -3.76
N VAL A 101 18.78 0.64 -4.07
CA VAL A 101 17.99 1.47 -3.14
C VAL A 101 16.54 0.97 -3.03
N GLU A 102 15.95 0.48 -4.11
CA GLU A 102 14.61 -0.12 -4.10
C GLU A 102 14.60 -1.42 -3.29
N LEU A 103 15.62 -2.26 -3.43
CA LEU A 103 15.86 -3.44 -2.60
C LEU A 103 15.86 -3.11 -1.11
N LEU A 104 16.59 -2.06 -0.72
CA LEU A 104 16.60 -1.62 0.68
C LEU A 104 15.28 -1.00 1.10
N SER A 105 14.57 -0.33 0.20
CA SER A 105 13.26 0.28 0.50
C SER A 105 12.17 -0.78 0.70
N ASP A 106 12.22 -1.85 -0.06
CA ASP A 106 11.27 -2.96 -0.02
C ASP A 106 11.63 -3.99 1.06
N GLY A 107 12.93 -4.20 1.33
CA GLY A 107 13.44 -5.11 2.37
C GLY A 107 13.55 -4.51 3.77
N ALA A 108 13.80 -3.20 3.91
CA ALA A 108 13.82 -2.51 5.22
C ALA A 108 12.43 -2.06 5.70
N GLN A 109 11.40 -2.24 4.88
CA GLN A 109 10.01 -2.13 5.30
C GLN A 109 9.45 -3.55 5.43
N PRO A 110 9.25 -4.10 6.65
CA PRO A 110 8.22 -5.12 6.78
C PRO A 110 6.95 -4.48 6.25
N GLU A 111 6.38 -5.06 5.20
CA GLU A 111 5.18 -4.56 4.54
C GLU A 111 5.36 -3.17 3.89
N LYS A 112 6.05 -3.06 2.76
CA LYS A 112 5.52 -2.16 1.71
C LYS A 112 4.22 -2.78 1.20
N SER A 113 3.19 -2.64 2.02
CA SER A 113 1.81 -2.80 1.63
C SER A 113 1.51 -1.72 0.59
N SER A 114 1.91 -1.97 -0.67
CA SER A 114 1.11 -1.54 -1.81
C SER A 114 -0.26 -2.24 -1.81
N GLY A 115 -0.48 -3.16 -0.87
CA GLY A 115 -1.76 -3.75 -0.51
C GLY A 115 -2.84 -2.69 -0.44
N ASN A 116 -3.85 -2.91 -1.28
CA ASN A 116 -5.15 -2.25 -1.24
C ASN A 116 -5.45 -1.79 0.18
N SER A 117 -5.46 -0.48 0.43
CA SER A 117 -5.89 0.00 1.73
C SER A 117 -7.32 -0.51 1.93
N PRO A 118 -7.59 -1.45 2.86
CA PRO A 118 -8.92 -2.06 2.98
C PRO A 118 -9.98 -0.99 3.31
N PHE A 119 -9.53 0.18 3.75
CA PHE A 119 -10.31 1.40 3.86
C PHE A 119 -11.15 1.71 2.63
N ILE A 120 -10.61 1.61 1.40
CA ILE A 120 -11.38 1.94 0.20
C ILE A 120 -12.48 0.90 -0.06
N GLY A 121 -12.18 -0.38 0.17
CA GLY A 121 -13.14 -1.48 0.08
C GLY A 121 -14.25 -1.35 1.12
N VAL A 122 -13.89 -1.07 2.38
CA VAL A 122 -14.83 -0.83 3.49
C VAL A 122 -15.71 0.39 3.21
N LEU A 123 -15.13 1.49 2.72
CA LEU A 123 -15.87 2.72 2.41
C LEU A 123 -16.91 2.47 1.30
N LEU A 124 -16.52 1.77 0.23
CA LEU A 124 -17.42 1.41 -0.87
C LEU A 124 -18.52 0.45 -0.41
N LEU A 125 -18.20 -0.49 0.48
CA LEU A 125 -19.18 -1.43 1.04
C LEU A 125 -20.18 -0.71 1.95
N ALA A 126 -19.73 0.24 2.76
CA ALA A 126 -20.59 1.06 3.61
C ALA A 126 -21.50 1.99 2.79
N ILE A 127 -20.95 2.74 1.82
CA ILE A 127 -21.72 3.65 0.97
C ILE A 127 -22.66 2.87 0.05
N GLY A 128 -22.20 1.78 -0.55
CA GLY A 128 -22.99 0.92 -1.40
C GLY A 128 -24.14 0.25 -0.65
N GLY A 129 -23.86 -0.33 0.52
CA GLY A 129 -24.87 -0.90 1.40
C GLY A 129 -25.90 0.14 1.87
N PHE A 130 -25.47 1.34 2.21
CA PHE A 130 -26.37 2.44 2.58
C PHE A 130 -27.30 2.83 1.42
N ASN A 131 -26.78 2.94 0.20
CA ASN A 131 -27.57 3.23 -1.00
C ASN A 131 -28.54 2.10 -1.36
N ALA A 132 -28.16 0.84 -1.13
CA ALA A 132 -29.02 -0.32 -1.37
C ALA A 132 -30.17 -0.45 -0.35
N ILE A 133 -29.90 -0.20 0.94
CA ILE A 133 -30.88 -0.35 2.02
C ILE A 133 -31.78 0.87 2.13
N SER A 134 -31.22 2.08 2.02
CA SER A 134 -31.95 3.34 2.17
C SER A 134 -31.76 4.30 0.99
N PRO A 135 -32.21 3.91 -0.22
CA PRO A 135 -32.08 4.75 -1.42
C PRO A 135 -32.81 6.09 -1.28
N GLN A 136 -33.92 6.13 -0.53
CA GLN A 136 -34.70 7.34 -0.28
C GLN A 136 -33.90 8.38 0.51
N THR A 137 -33.26 7.97 1.61
CA THR A 137 -32.42 8.87 2.42
C THR A 137 -31.22 9.35 1.63
N SER A 138 -30.57 8.46 0.86
CA SER A 138 -29.45 8.83 -0.02
C SER A 138 -29.88 9.88 -1.05
N TRP A 139 -31.03 9.67 -1.69
CA TRP A 139 -31.55 10.61 -2.67
C TRP A 139 -31.86 11.98 -2.06
N TYR A 140 -32.47 12.04 -0.86
CA TYR A 140 -32.69 13.31 -0.16
C TYR A 140 -31.39 14.01 0.21
N LEU A 141 -30.34 13.25 0.57
CA LEU A 141 -29.03 13.82 0.89
C LEU A 141 -28.33 14.40 -0.35
N SER A 142 -28.45 13.73 -1.51
CA SER A 142 -27.81 14.16 -2.76
C SER A 142 -28.60 15.22 -3.53
N TYR A 143 -29.93 15.12 -3.57
CA TYR A 143 -30.81 15.94 -4.41
C TYR A 143 -31.90 16.68 -3.62
N GLY A 144 -32.25 16.21 -2.43
CA GLY A 144 -33.34 16.79 -1.63
C GLY A 144 -33.09 18.23 -1.16
N TRP A 145 -31.83 18.66 -1.10
CA TRP A 145 -31.48 20.06 -0.84
C TRP A 145 -31.72 21.00 -2.04
N ARG A 146 -31.85 20.44 -3.25
CA ARG A 146 -31.92 21.18 -4.52
C ARG A 146 -33.35 21.53 -4.93
N PHE A 147 -34.34 20.80 -4.41
CA PHE A 147 -35.74 20.95 -4.78
C PHE A 147 -36.63 20.93 -3.54
N LYS A 148 -37.58 21.87 -3.44
CA LYS A 148 -38.54 21.94 -2.35
C LYS A 148 -39.69 20.97 -2.61
N ASN A 149 -39.95 20.05 -1.67
CA ASN A 149 -41.01 19.04 -1.73
C ASN A 149 -40.94 18.07 -2.94
N ALA A 150 -39.73 17.77 -3.42
CA ALA A 150 -39.57 16.74 -4.44
C ALA A 150 -39.49 15.36 -3.78
N GLU A 151 -40.30 14.42 -4.25
CA GLU A 151 -40.22 13.01 -3.87
C GLU A 151 -39.41 12.23 -4.91
N PRO A 152 -38.59 11.27 -4.48
CA PRO A 152 -37.86 10.40 -5.39
C PRO A 152 -38.85 9.55 -6.19
N SER A 153 -38.67 9.48 -7.51
CA SER A 153 -39.44 8.56 -8.35
C SER A 153 -39.01 7.11 -8.10
N ASP A 154 -39.90 6.15 -8.38
CA ASP A 154 -39.61 4.72 -8.25
C ASP A 154 -38.38 4.30 -9.06
N ALA A 155 -38.20 4.91 -10.24
CA ALA A 155 -37.02 4.71 -11.08
C ALA A 155 -35.73 5.18 -10.40
N ALA A 156 -35.76 6.32 -9.70
CA ALA A 156 -34.60 6.85 -8.97
C ALA A 156 -34.22 5.95 -7.78
N LEU A 157 -35.22 5.40 -7.09
CA LEU A 157 -35.01 4.46 -5.98
C LEU A 157 -34.44 3.13 -6.47
N LEU A 158 -34.94 2.62 -7.59
CA LEU A 158 -34.43 1.39 -8.20
C LEU A 158 -32.98 1.56 -8.68
N LEU A 159 -32.68 2.69 -9.32
CA LEU A 159 -31.32 3.02 -9.76
C LEU A 159 -30.35 3.15 -8.58
N GLY A 160 -30.77 3.81 -7.49
CA GLY A 160 -29.97 3.92 -6.27
C GLY A 160 -29.69 2.56 -5.62
N ARG A 161 -30.66 1.64 -5.66
CA ARG A 161 -30.47 0.27 -5.18
C ARG A 161 -29.47 -0.51 -6.03
N CYS A 162 -29.63 -0.50 -7.35
CA CYS A 162 -28.73 -1.19 -8.26
C CYS A 162 -27.29 -0.63 -8.18
N GLY A 163 -27.14 0.69 -8.16
CA GLY A 163 -25.84 1.34 -8.00
C GLY A 163 -25.19 1.04 -6.65
N GLY A 164 -25.98 1.03 -5.57
CA GLY A 164 -25.52 0.65 -4.23
C GLY A 164 -25.03 -0.80 -4.15
N VAL A 165 -25.78 -1.75 -4.73
CA VAL A 165 -25.37 -3.16 -4.79
C VAL A 165 -24.08 -3.33 -5.60
N LEU A 166 -23.98 -2.68 -6.76
CA LEU A 166 -22.78 -2.71 -7.59
C LEU A 166 -21.55 -2.19 -6.81
N ALA A 167 -21.68 -1.02 -6.16
CA ALA A 167 -20.62 -0.43 -5.34
C ALA A 167 -20.22 -1.34 -4.17
N ALA A 168 -21.18 -2.01 -3.53
CA ALA A 168 -20.89 -2.96 -2.45
C ALA A 168 -20.14 -4.21 -2.94
N VAL A 169 -20.47 -4.73 -4.12
CA VAL A 169 -19.76 -5.87 -4.75
C VAL A 169 -18.33 -5.49 -5.12
N ILE A 170 -18.13 -4.30 -5.70
CA ILE A 170 -16.78 -3.78 -6.00
C ILE A 170 -15.98 -3.59 -4.71
N GLY A 171 -16.60 -3.00 -3.68
CA GLY A 171 -15.97 -2.84 -2.37
C GLY A 171 -15.56 -4.18 -1.75
N LEU A 172 -16.42 -5.20 -1.85
CA LEU A 172 -16.10 -6.56 -1.40
C LEU A 172 -14.93 -7.16 -2.18
N PHE A 173 -14.91 -7.04 -3.50
CA PHE A 173 -13.83 -7.54 -4.34
C PHE A 173 -12.48 -6.90 -3.98
N LEU A 174 -12.47 -5.57 -3.75
CA LEU A 174 -11.27 -4.83 -3.34
C LEU A 174 -10.76 -5.17 -1.92
N LEU A 175 -11.57 -5.82 -1.08
CA LEU A 175 -11.11 -6.32 0.22
C LEU A 175 -10.36 -7.65 0.13
N PHE A 176 -10.52 -8.38 -0.98
CA PHE A 176 -9.94 -9.71 -1.20
C PHE A 176 -8.89 -9.74 -2.32
N LEU A 177 -8.61 -8.59 -2.95
CA LEU A 177 -7.55 -8.37 -3.92
C LEU A 177 -6.35 -7.74 -3.24
#